data_AF-A0A1M3MUC9-F1
#
_entry.id   AF-A0A1M3MUC9-F1
#
_cell.length_a   1.000
_cell.length_b   1.000
_cell.length_c   1.000
_cell.angle_alpha   90.00
_cell.angle_beta   90.00
_cell.angle_gamma   90.00
#
_symmetry.space_group_name_H-M   'P 1'
#
loop_
_entity.id
_entity.type
_entity.pdbx_description
1 polymer ?
#
loop_
_entity_poly.entity_id
_entity_poly.type
_entity_poly.pdbx_seq_one_letter_code
_entity_poly.pdbx_strand_id
1 'polypeptide(L)'
;MRRRVLGVTRALSPLPPSSSNRVASDGIGPSVTAFFPPRFFGKTGLMVGRLGLGSSYGLPGREVERAFDHGVNFFLWGSRRRRDFGLGVRNLARTNREDIVVAVQTYTRMASLMEWSVDRALRSLRTDYVDVLCLAWWNGPTPRRIVDAALELRAKGKVRSLMVSCHHRPTFETFIADPSFDALMLRYNAAHPGADREVFPLLGGPNRPGVVGFTATRWGTLLDPRLVPSTEPAPRASDCYRFAMTNPYVDVTLTGPKNAAELDEALCALARGPMDQAELAWMRRVGAHVRDATAKPKRVGLLDLVDRVATSSLCKPKELPGG
;
A
#
# COMPACT_ATOMS: atom_id res chain seq x y z
N MET A 1 24.66 -65.05 39.43
CA MET A 1 25.67 -63.96 39.33
C MET A 1 25.29 -63.00 38.21
N ARG A 2 25.64 -61.72 38.32
CA ARG A 2 25.34 -60.68 37.32
C ARG A 2 26.32 -60.72 36.13
N ARG A 3 25.86 -60.44 34.90
CA ARG A 3 26.63 -59.61 33.92
C ARG A 3 25.76 -58.97 32.82
N ARG A 4 25.53 -57.67 33.02
CA ARG A 4 25.19 -56.58 32.07
C ARG A 4 26.47 -56.16 31.30
N VAL A 5 26.52 -55.55 30.11
CA VAL A 5 25.56 -55.13 29.05
C VAL A 5 26.34 -55.11 27.70
N LEU A 6 25.69 -55.01 26.52
CA LEU A 6 25.91 -53.99 25.45
C LEU A 6 25.62 -54.50 24.02
N GLY A 7 24.44 -54.17 23.49
CA GLY A 7 24.22 -54.04 22.05
C GLY A 7 24.41 -52.59 21.62
N VAL A 8 25.08 -52.35 20.49
CA VAL A 8 25.33 -51.01 19.95
C VAL A 8 24.43 -50.77 18.74
N THR A 9 23.31 -50.08 18.95
CA THR A 9 22.47 -49.54 17.85
C THR A 9 23.06 -48.23 17.36
N ARG A 10 23.62 -48.23 16.14
CA ARG A 10 24.16 -47.03 15.50
C ARG A 10 23.05 -46.28 14.78
N ALA A 11 22.61 -45.14 15.32
CA ALA A 11 21.64 -44.28 14.67
C ALA A 11 22.22 -43.65 13.39
N LEU A 12 21.42 -43.63 12.32
CA LEU A 12 21.73 -42.92 11.08
C LEU A 12 21.18 -41.49 11.18
N SER A 13 22.07 -40.50 11.08
CA SER A 13 21.67 -39.09 10.96
C SER A 13 21.19 -38.78 9.53
N PRO A 14 20.13 -37.96 9.34
CA PRO A 14 19.70 -37.55 8.01
C PRO A 14 20.72 -36.60 7.36
N LEU A 15 20.95 -36.79 6.05
CA LEU A 15 21.77 -35.89 5.23
C LEU A 15 21.04 -34.55 4.96
N PRO A 16 21.77 -33.43 4.87
CA PRO A 16 21.18 -32.15 4.47
C PRO A 16 20.73 -32.17 2.99
N PRO A 17 19.69 -31.42 2.61
CA PRO A 17 19.23 -31.33 1.22
C PRO A 17 20.29 -30.68 0.32
N SER A 18 20.42 -31.21 -0.89
CA SER A 18 21.41 -30.76 -1.88
C SER A 18 21.11 -29.34 -2.38
N SER A 19 22.15 -28.50 -2.38
CA SER A 19 22.11 -27.18 -3.00
C SER A 19 21.99 -27.30 -4.52
N SER A 20 20.81 -26.98 -5.06
CA SER A 20 20.59 -26.91 -6.50
C SER A 20 21.36 -25.75 -7.13
N ASN A 21 22.11 -26.01 -8.20
CA ASN A 21 22.86 -25.02 -8.96
C ASN A 21 21.92 -23.97 -9.57
N ARG A 22 22.04 -22.71 -9.14
CA ARG A 22 21.56 -21.58 -9.95
C ARG A 22 22.64 -21.23 -10.97
N VAL A 23 22.29 -21.34 -12.25
CA VAL A 23 23.12 -20.80 -13.34
C VAL A 23 23.18 -19.28 -13.17
N ALA A 24 24.39 -18.72 -13.24
CA ALA A 24 24.57 -17.28 -13.15
C ALA A 24 23.97 -16.60 -14.39
N SER A 25 23.01 -15.71 -14.18
CA SER A 25 22.58 -14.72 -15.16
C SER A 25 23.36 -13.43 -14.93
N ASP A 26 24.03 -12.93 -15.96
CA ASP A 26 24.88 -11.74 -15.84
C ASP A 26 24.08 -10.49 -15.41
N GLY A 27 24.60 -9.79 -14.41
CA GLY A 27 24.25 -8.40 -14.13
C GLY A 27 22.94 -8.14 -13.37
N ILE A 28 22.85 -8.53 -12.10
CA ILE A 28 22.32 -7.77 -10.93
C ILE A 28 22.30 -8.73 -9.72
N GLY A 29 23.14 -8.47 -8.72
CA GLY A 29 23.33 -9.35 -7.56
C GLY A 29 22.32 -9.16 -6.42
N PRO A 30 22.40 -9.97 -5.33
CA PRO A 30 21.45 -10.00 -4.21
C PRO A 30 21.43 -8.74 -3.30
N SER A 31 21.90 -7.60 -3.78
CA SER A 31 22.08 -6.35 -3.02
C SER A 31 20.90 -5.35 -3.15
N VAL A 32 19.94 -5.59 -4.04
CA VAL A 32 18.88 -4.61 -4.38
C VAL A 32 17.99 -4.24 -3.16
N THR A 33 17.82 -5.15 -2.21
CA THR A 33 17.04 -4.94 -0.97
C THR A 33 17.90 -4.55 0.24
N ALA A 34 19.22 -4.34 0.10
CA ALA A 34 20.12 -4.08 1.23
C ALA A 34 19.72 -2.85 2.07
N PHE A 35 19.22 -1.79 1.42
CA PHE A 35 18.70 -0.59 2.09
C PHE A 35 17.28 -0.74 2.66
N PHE A 36 16.55 -1.76 2.22
CA PHE A 36 15.14 -1.96 2.49
C PHE A 36 14.85 -3.46 2.73
N PRO A 37 15.38 -4.02 3.85
CA PRO A 37 15.15 -5.42 4.17
C PRO A 37 13.65 -5.70 4.35
N PRO A 38 13.20 -6.95 4.07
CA PRO A 38 11.84 -7.38 4.38
C PRO A 38 11.50 -7.16 5.86
N ARG A 39 10.23 -6.85 6.13
CA ARG A 39 9.72 -6.58 7.48
C ARG A 39 8.34 -7.19 7.68
N PHE A 40 7.95 -7.39 8.94
CA PHE A 40 6.58 -7.76 9.27
C PHE A 40 5.59 -6.65 8.84
N PHE A 41 4.51 -7.06 8.20
CA PHE A 41 3.39 -6.21 7.79
C PHE A 41 2.47 -5.91 8.98
N GLY A 42 3.01 -5.17 9.96
CA GLY A 42 2.36 -4.94 11.26
C GLY A 42 1.99 -6.25 11.97
N LYS A 43 0.86 -6.25 12.69
CA LYS A 43 0.35 -7.42 13.44
C LYS A 43 -0.12 -8.62 12.60
N THR A 44 -0.01 -8.59 11.26
CA THR A 44 -0.51 -9.68 10.38
C THR A 44 0.35 -10.95 10.44
N GLY A 45 1.60 -10.85 10.90
CA GLY A 45 2.59 -11.94 10.84
C GLY A 45 3.19 -12.18 9.45
N LEU A 46 2.68 -11.51 8.40
CA LEU A 46 3.18 -11.64 7.02
C LEU A 46 4.50 -10.89 6.84
N MET A 47 5.44 -11.47 6.10
CA MET A 47 6.71 -10.82 5.74
C MET A 47 6.58 -10.11 4.39
N VAL A 48 6.93 -8.82 4.33
CA VAL A 48 6.78 -8.00 3.11
C VAL A 48 8.04 -7.21 2.76
N GLY A 49 8.33 -7.12 1.46
CA GLY A 49 9.24 -6.14 0.90
C GLY A 49 8.64 -4.72 0.94
N ARG A 50 9.49 -3.69 0.88
CA ARG A 50 9.04 -2.27 1.00
C ARG A 50 8.29 -1.75 -0.22
N LEU A 51 8.33 -2.45 -1.35
CA LEU A 51 7.49 -2.20 -2.53
C LEU A 51 6.45 -3.31 -2.70
N GLY A 52 5.29 -2.93 -3.25
CA GLY A 52 4.29 -3.85 -3.77
C GLY A 52 3.78 -3.42 -5.14
N LEU A 53 3.15 -4.34 -5.87
CA LEU A 53 2.54 -4.06 -7.18
C LEU A 53 1.01 -4.01 -7.10
N GLY A 54 0.41 -2.97 -7.66
CA GLY A 54 -1.04 -2.83 -7.84
C GLY A 54 -1.45 -3.05 -9.30
N SER A 55 -2.40 -3.94 -9.55
CA SER A 55 -2.73 -4.41 -10.91
C SER A 55 -3.41 -3.39 -11.84
N SER A 56 -3.78 -2.20 -11.37
CA SER A 56 -4.76 -1.31 -12.02
C SER A 56 -4.42 -0.91 -13.45
N TYR A 57 -3.13 -0.63 -13.71
CA TYR A 57 -2.62 -0.11 -14.99
C TYR A 57 -2.20 -1.19 -15.99
N GLY A 58 -2.30 -2.48 -15.63
CA GLY A 58 -2.18 -3.58 -16.60
C GLY A 58 -0.76 -4.07 -16.88
N LEU A 59 0.13 -4.03 -15.88
CA LEU A 59 1.45 -4.68 -15.98
C LEU A 59 1.34 -6.14 -16.48
N PRO A 60 2.14 -6.55 -17.49
CA PRO A 60 2.15 -7.94 -17.98
C PRO A 60 2.60 -8.96 -16.92
N GLY A 61 2.09 -10.19 -16.98
CA GLY A 61 2.37 -11.24 -16.00
C GLY A 61 3.87 -11.53 -15.79
N ARG A 62 4.65 -11.60 -16.87
CA ARG A 62 6.11 -11.78 -16.80
C ARG A 62 6.84 -10.70 -16.00
N GLU A 63 6.31 -9.48 -15.95
CA GLU A 63 6.93 -8.38 -15.20
C GLU A 63 6.52 -8.46 -13.71
N VAL A 64 5.36 -9.06 -13.40
CA VAL A 64 5.00 -9.43 -12.02
C VAL A 64 5.96 -10.51 -11.51
N GLU A 65 6.27 -11.50 -12.35
CA GLU A 65 7.27 -12.53 -12.06
C GLU A 65 8.67 -11.92 -11.89
N ARG A 66 9.14 -11.08 -12.83
CA ARG A 66 10.43 -10.36 -12.73
C ARG A 66 10.54 -9.49 -11.46
N ALA A 67 9.45 -8.87 -11.02
CA ALA A 67 9.46 -8.06 -9.80
C ALA A 67 9.71 -8.91 -8.54
N PHE A 68 9.20 -10.15 -8.50
CA PHE A 68 9.45 -11.09 -7.40
C PHE A 68 10.94 -11.43 -7.29
N ASP A 69 11.61 -11.68 -8.41
CA ASP A 69 13.07 -11.93 -8.45
C ASP A 69 13.90 -10.76 -7.87
N HIS A 70 13.34 -9.56 -7.84
CA HIS A 70 13.95 -8.35 -7.28
C HIS A 70 13.43 -8.01 -5.85
N GLY A 71 12.76 -8.95 -5.18
CA GLY A 71 12.32 -8.82 -3.78
C GLY A 71 10.95 -8.16 -3.59
N VAL A 72 10.15 -7.97 -4.65
CA VAL A 72 8.78 -7.47 -4.53
C VAL A 72 7.82 -8.64 -4.33
N ASN A 73 7.32 -8.83 -3.11
CA ASN A 73 6.44 -9.97 -2.78
C ASN A 73 4.98 -9.60 -2.43
N PHE A 74 4.63 -8.31 -2.36
CA PHE A 74 3.25 -7.87 -2.08
C PHE A 74 2.49 -7.52 -3.36
N PHE A 75 1.43 -8.28 -3.68
CA PHE A 75 0.67 -8.13 -4.92
C PHE A 75 -0.81 -7.80 -4.66
N LEU A 76 -1.22 -6.55 -4.92
CA LEU A 76 -2.62 -6.13 -4.83
C LEU A 76 -3.34 -6.35 -6.16
N TRP A 77 -4.11 -7.44 -6.25
CA TRP A 77 -4.98 -7.72 -7.38
C TRP A 77 -6.34 -7.02 -7.22
N GLY A 78 -6.50 -5.93 -7.96
CA GLY A 78 -7.66 -5.04 -7.90
C GLY A 78 -8.97 -5.69 -8.37
N SER A 79 -10.10 -5.06 -8.04
CA SER A 79 -11.46 -5.54 -8.35
C SER A 79 -11.72 -5.81 -9.84
N ARG A 80 -11.02 -5.14 -10.75
CA ARG A 80 -11.09 -5.37 -12.21
C ARG A 80 -10.46 -6.69 -12.67
N ARG A 81 -9.79 -7.44 -11.78
CA ARG A 81 -9.18 -8.77 -12.04
C ARG A 81 -8.42 -8.83 -13.37
N ARG A 82 -7.48 -7.88 -13.61
CA ARG A 82 -6.68 -7.84 -14.84
C ARG A 82 -6.03 -9.21 -15.06
N ARG A 83 -6.33 -9.83 -16.20
CA ARG A 83 -5.98 -11.23 -16.51
C ARG A 83 -4.47 -11.47 -16.36
N ASP A 84 -3.66 -10.73 -17.09
CA ASP A 84 -2.21 -11.00 -17.20
C ASP A 84 -1.48 -10.82 -15.87
N PHE A 85 -1.83 -9.79 -15.09
CA PHE A 85 -1.34 -9.63 -13.73
C PHE A 85 -1.72 -10.84 -12.85
N GLY A 86 -2.97 -11.30 -12.93
CA GLY A 86 -3.44 -12.49 -12.21
C GLY A 86 -2.78 -13.79 -12.69
N LEU A 87 -2.37 -13.87 -13.96
CA LEU A 87 -1.59 -14.99 -14.49
C LEU A 87 -0.18 -15.00 -13.88
N GLY A 88 0.49 -13.85 -13.78
CA GLY A 88 1.79 -13.74 -13.11
C GLY A 88 1.73 -14.12 -11.63
N VAL A 89 0.78 -13.55 -10.87
CA VAL A 89 0.56 -13.94 -9.46
C VAL A 89 0.24 -15.42 -9.31
N ARG A 90 -0.57 -16.01 -10.21
CA ARG A 90 -0.84 -17.45 -10.23
C ARG A 90 0.41 -18.27 -10.50
N ASN A 91 1.27 -17.84 -11.43
CA ASN A 91 2.49 -18.55 -11.76
C ASN A 91 3.43 -18.59 -10.54
N LEU A 92 3.64 -17.45 -9.88
CA LEU A 92 4.38 -17.37 -8.62
C LEU A 92 3.76 -18.25 -7.52
N ALA A 93 2.43 -18.23 -7.38
CA ALA A 93 1.70 -19.03 -6.38
C ALA A 93 1.83 -20.56 -6.57
N ARG A 94 2.31 -21.05 -7.72
CA ARG A 94 2.50 -22.51 -7.92
C ARG A 94 3.71 -23.07 -7.19
N THR A 95 4.71 -22.23 -6.89
CA THR A 95 6.00 -22.65 -6.34
C THR A 95 6.42 -21.85 -5.10
N ASN A 96 6.01 -20.59 -5.01
CA ASN A 96 6.45 -19.63 -3.99
C ASN A 96 5.27 -19.11 -3.17
N ARG A 97 4.24 -19.94 -2.90
CA ARG A 97 2.96 -19.47 -2.35
C ARG A 97 3.11 -18.80 -0.99
N GLU A 98 3.94 -19.33 -0.11
CA GLU A 98 4.15 -18.76 1.23
C GLU A 98 5.16 -17.60 1.24
N ASP A 99 5.93 -17.42 0.17
CA ASP A 99 6.86 -16.29 0.01
C ASP A 99 6.19 -15.03 -0.55
N ILE A 100 5.02 -15.16 -1.17
CA ILE A 100 4.22 -14.06 -1.73
C ILE A 100 3.01 -13.70 -0.86
N VAL A 101 2.76 -12.40 -0.72
CA VAL A 101 1.58 -11.85 -0.07
C VAL A 101 0.60 -11.39 -1.14
N VAL A 102 -0.48 -12.17 -1.32
CA VAL A 102 -1.54 -11.86 -2.27
C VAL A 102 -2.65 -11.08 -1.58
N ALA A 103 -2.79 -9.81 -1.94
CA ALA A 103 -3.88 -8.96 -1.51
C ALA A 103 -4.97 -8.87 -2.59
N VAL A 104 -6.23 -9.03 -2.21
CA VAL A 104 -7.40 -8.94 -3.10
C VAL A 104 -8.26 -7.75 -2.70
N GLN A 105 -8.56 -6.87 -3.67
CA GLN A 105 -9.37 -5.67 -3.40
C GLN A 105 -10.85 -5.85 -3.78
N THR A 106 -11.75 -5.39 -2.91
CA THR A 106 -13.19 -5.32 -3.17
C THR A 106 -13.75 -3.93 -2.85
N TYR A 107 -14.68 -3.46 -3.69
CA TYR A 107 -15.44 -2.22 -3.50
C TYR A 107 -16.92 -2.48 -3.18
N THR A 108 -17.31 -3.76 -2.96
CA THR A 108 -18.73 -4.11 -2.78
C THR A 108 -19.36 -3.38 -1.59
N ARG A 109 -20.58 -2.89 -1.80
CA ARG A 109 -21.45 -2.34 -0.75
C ARG A 109 -22.56 -3.32 -0.33
N MET A 110 -22.58 -4.49 -0.97
CA MET A 110 -23.47 -5.63 -0.72
C MET A 110 -22.64 -6.79 -0.16
N ALA A 111 -22.96 -7.21 1.07
CA ALA A 111 -22.24 -8.28 1.77
C ALA A 111 -22.30 -9.62 1.01
N SER A 112 -23.48 -9.97 0.49
CA SER A 112 -23.75 -11.20 -0.26
C SER A 112 -22.90 -11.39 -1.53
N LEU A 113 -22.36 -10.31 -2.12
CA LEU A 113 -21.47 -10.41 -3.29
C LEU A 113 -20.00 -10.62 -2.92
N MET A 114 -19.64 -10.53 -1.64
CA MET A 114 -18.24 -10.59 -1.20
C MET A 114 -17.62 -11.97 -1.39
N GLU A 115 -18.30 -13.02 -0.89
CA GLU A 115 -17.80 -14.40 -1.00
C GLU A 115 -17.65 -14.84 -2.45
N TRP A 116 -18.66 -14.61 -3.30
CA TRP A 116 -18.58 -14.88 -4.74
C TRP A 116 -17.38 -14.19 -5.42
N SER A 117 -17.07 -12.95 -5.04
CA SER A 117 -15.96 -12.17 -5.60
C SER A 117 -14.58 -12.69 -5.15
N VAL A 118 -14.49 -13.23 -3.93
CA VAL A 118 -13.30 -13.90 -3.40
C VAL A 118 -13.14 -15.29 -4.04
N ASP A 119 -14.20 -16.10 -4.10
CA ASP A 119 -14.19 -17.43 -4.74
C ASP A 119 -13.86 -17.38 -6.24
N ARG A 120 -14.24 -16.29 -6.91
CA ARG A 120 -13.80 -16.01 -8.29
C ARG A 120 -12.31 -15.69 -8.35
N ALA A 121 -11.76 -14.98 -7.37
CA ALA A 121 -10.33 -14.67 -7.31
C ALA A 121 -9.50 -15.93 -7.01
N LEU A 122 -9.88 -16.70 -6.00
CA LEU A 122 -9.27 -17.98 -5.60
C LEU A 122 -9.20 -18.94 -6.79
N ARG A 123 -10.32 -19.22 -7.47
CA ARG A 123 -10.36 -20.07 -8.67
C ARG A 123 -9.49 -19.55 -9.82
N SER A 124 -9.40 -18.23 -9.99
CA SER A 124 -8.57 -17.63 -11.05
C SER A 124 -7.08 -17.78 -10.76
N LEU A 125 -6.70 -17.61 -9.49
CA LEU A 125 -5.33 -17.73 -8.99
C LEU A 125 -4.91 -19.17 -8.66
N ARG A 126 -5.85 -20.12 -8.66
CA ARG A 126 -5.63 -21.54 -8.27
C ARG A 126 -4.95 -21.67 -6.90
N THR A 127 -5.48 -20.95 -5.91
CA THR A 127 -5.09 -21.02 -4.50
C THR A 127 -6.35 -21.03 -3.64
N ASP A 128 -6.28 -21.69 -2.49
CA ASP A 128 -7.43 -21.84 -1.58
C ASP A 128 -7.63 -20.64 -0.65
N TYR A 129 -6.63 -19.76 -0.54
CA TYR A 129 -6.68 -18.56 0.30
C TYR A 129 -5.94 -17.37 -0.33
N VAL A 130 -6.34 -16.16 0.08
CA VAL A 130 -5.54 -14.94 -0.10
C VAL A 130 -5.06 -14.42 1.25
N ASP A 131 -3.91 -13.76 1.26
CA ASP A 131 -3.29 -13.28 2.50
C ASP A 131 -4.04 -12.07 3.06
N VAL A 132 -4.51 -11.18 2.18
CA VAL A 132 -5.20 -9.95 2.60
C VAL A 132 -6.45 -9.70 1.77
N LEU A 133 -7.62 -9.53 2.41
CA LEU A 133 -8.80 -8.94 1.78
C LEU A 133 -8.85 -7.44 2.08
N CYS A 134 -8.72 -6.62 1.03
CA CYS A 134 -8.81 -5.16 1.12
C CYS A 134 -10.24 -4.68 0.86
N LEU A 135 -10.92 -4.21 1.92
CA LEU A 135 -12.18 -3.49 1.85
C LEU A 135 -11.91 -2.05 1.44
N ALA A 136 -12.24 -1.70 0.20
CA ALA A 136 -11.77 -0.46 -0.41
C ALA A 136 -12.75 0.72 -0.33
N TRP A 137 -12.19 1.89 -0.08
CA TRP A 137 -12.84 3.20 -0.13
C TRP A 137 -13.97 3.38 0.91
N TRP A 138 -13.63 3.17 2.17
CA TRP A 138 -14.47 3.49 3.33
C TRP A 138 -13.98 4.77 4.01
N ASN A 139 -14.65 5.90 3.75
CA ASN A 139 -14.32 7.22 4.32
C ASN A 139 -15.07 7.52 5.64
N GLY A 140 -15.59 6.48 6.27
CA GLY A 140 -16.32 6.46 7.53
C GLY A 140 -16.38 5.00 8.03
N PRO A 141 -16.96 4.72 9.21
CA PRO A 141 -17.05 3.37 9.75
C PRO A 141 -17.60 2.36 8.72
N THR A 142 -16.92 1.23 8.56
CA THR A 142 -17.35 0.17 7.65
C THR A 142 -18.64 -0.46 8.19
N PRO A 143 -19.75 -0.54 7.43
CA PRO A 143 -21.00 -1.09 7.94
C PRO A 143 -20.84 -2.52 8.44
N ARG A 144 -21.37 -2.82 9.63
CA ARG A 144 -21.12 -4.08 10.36
C ARG A 144 -21.30 -5.34 9.50
N ARG A 145 -22.40 -5.43 8.72
CA ARG A 145 -22.66 -6.50 7.73
C ARG A 145 -21.54 -6.76 6.70
N ILE A 146 -20.73 -5.75 6.38
CA ILE A 146 -19.59 -5.86 5.44
C ILE A 146 -18.37 -6.41 6.19
N VAL A 147 -18.17 -6.00 7.44
CA VAL A 147 -17.11 -6.53 8.31
C VAL A 147 -17.38 -7.99 8.65
N ASP A 148 -18.62 -8.33 9.05
CA ASP A 148 -18.99 -9.71 9.40
C ASP A 148 -18.79 -10.66 8.20
N ALA A 149 -19.24 -10.29 6.99
CA ALA A 149 -18.99 -11.09 5.78
C ALA A 149 -17.49 -11.27 5.45
N ALA A 150 -16.65 -10.30 5.81
CA ALA A 150 -15.20 -10.42 5.66
C ALA A 150 -14.56 -11.30 6.75
N LEU A 151 -15.12 -11.28 7.97
CA LEU A 151 -14.73 -12.16 9.08
C LEU A 151 -15.18 -13.61 8.86
N GLU A 152 -16.36 -13.83 8.28
CA GLU A 152 -16.81 -15.16 7.83
C GLU A 152 -15.86 -15.76 6.79
N LEU A 153 -15.37 -14.95 5.85
CA LEU A 153 -14.36 -15.38 4.87
C LEU A 153 -13.02 -15.72 5.52
N ARG A 154 -12.65 -15.04 6.62
CA ARG A 154 -11.50 -15.41 7.45
C ARG A 154 -11.73 -16.73 8.18
N ALA A 155 -12.90 -16.91 8.81
CA ALA A 155 -13.28 -18.13 9.51
C ALA A 155 -13.34 -19.36 8.58
N LYS A 156 -13.75 -19.16 7.33
CA LYS A 156 -13.72 -20.16 6.24
C LYS A 156 -12.31 -20.45 5.68
N GLY A 157 -11.26 -19.82 6.21
CA GLY A 157 -9.87 -19.98 5.74
C GLY A 157 -9.53 -19.32 4.39
N LYS A 158 -10.51 -18.72 3.71
CA LYS A 158 -10.36 -18.10 2.37
C LYS A 158 -9.50 -16.82 2.40
N VAL A 159 -9.34 -16.21 3.57
CA VAL A 159 -8.62 -14.95 3.81
C VAL A 159 -7.83 -15.05 5.11
N ARG A 160 -6.54 -14.70 5.13
CA ARG A 160 -5.74 -14.67 6.39
C ARG A 160 -5.95 -13.37 7.19
N SER A 161 -5.88 -12.21 6.55
CA SER A 161 -5.98 -10.88 7.19
C SER A 161 -6.95 -9.92 6.47
N LEU A 162 -7.46 -8.94 7.21
CA LEU A 162 -8.33 -7.88 6.68
C LEU A 162 -7.61 -6.53 6.65
N MET A 163 -7.74 -5.84 5.53
CA MET A 163 -7.23 -4.48 5.33
C MET A 163 -8.36 -3.53 4.95
N VAL A 164 -8.36 -2.31 5.48
CA VAL A 164 -9.29 -1.25 5.07
C VAL A 164 -8.58 -0.14 4.32
N SER A 165 -9.14 0.34 3.21
CA SER A 165 -8.63 1.50 2.48
C SER A 165 -9.53 2.71 2.62
N CYS A 166 -8.94 3.85 2.97
CA CYS A 166 -9.63 5.10 3.24
C CYS A 166 -8.88 6.29 2.62
N HIS A 167 -9.63 7.31 2.17
CA HIS A 167 -9.10 8.57 1.66
C HIS A 167 -9.26 9.75 2.63
N HIS A 168 -10.06 9.59 3.68
CA HIS A 168 -10.37 10.60 4.71
C HIS A 168 -9.57 10.31 5.99
N ARG A 169 -8.53 11.11 6.24
CA ARG A 169 -7.52 10.79 7.27
C ARG A 169 -8.07 10.64 8.71
N PRO A 170 -8.99 11.49 9.21
CA PRO A 170 -9.52 11.35 10.57
C PRO A 170 -10.18 9.99 10.86
N THR A 171 -10.72 9.31 9.84
CA THR A 171 -11.34 7.99 10.03
C THR A 171 -10.33 6.89 10.40
N PHE A 172 -9.02 7.10 10.20
CA PHE A 172 -8.03 6.11 10.59
C PHE A 172 -7.95 5.89 12.10
N GLU A 173 -8.30 6.87 12.94
CA GLU A 173 -8.39 6.66 14.39
C GLU A 173 -9.38 5.53 14.73
N THR A 174 -10.57 5.56 14.13
CA THR A 174 -11.58 4.50 14.26
C THR A 174 -11.07 3.15 13.71
N PHE A 175 -10.38 3.14 12.57
CA PHE A 175 -9.87 1.90 11.98
C PHE A 175 -8.65 1.31 12.70
N ILE A 176 -7.88 2.11 13.43
CA ILE A 176 -6.79 1.65 14.30
C ILE A 176 -7.36 1.00 15.57
N ALA A 177 -8.45 1.55 16.11
CA ALA A 177 -9.13 1.02 17.28
C ALA A 177 -9.99 -0.23 17.01
N ASP A 178 -10.45 -0.45 15.77
CA ASP A 178 -11.27 -1.61 15.39
C ASP A 178 -10.41 -2.88 15.27
N PRO A 179 -10.60 -3.89 16.14
CA PRO A 179 -9.79 -5.11 16.13
C PRO A 179 -10.01 -5.98 14.88
N SER A 180 -11.07 -5.72 14.10
CA SER A 180 -11.40 -6.45 12.86
C SER A 180 -10.37 -6.23 11.74
N PHE A 181 -9.60 -5.14 11.80
CA PHE A 181 -8.59 -4.79 10.80
C PHE A 181 -7.17 -5.10 11.28
N ASP A 182 -6.40 -5.72 10.39
CA ASP A 182 -4.98 -6.02 10.60
C ASP A 182 -4.06 -5.06 9.86
N ALA A 183 -4.59 -4.38 8.83
CA ALA A 183 -3.86 -3.43 8.02
C ALA A 183 -4.71 -2.25 7.51
N LEU A 184 -4.02 -1.19 7.13
CA LEU A 184 -4.55 0.07 6.63
C LEU A 184 -3.92 0.39 5.27
N MET A 185 -4.74 0.81 4.30
CA MET A 185 -4.26 1.28 3.00
C MET A 185 -4.62 2.75 2.79
N LEU A 186 -3.62 3.62 2.89
CA LEU A 186 -3.79 5.07 3.01
C LEU A 186 -3.00 5.84 1.95
N ARG A 187 -3.59 6.96 1.51
CA ARG A 187 -2.95 7.85 0.53
C ARG A 187 -1.78 8.57 1.19
N TYR A 188 -0.57 8.30 0.71
CA TYR A 188 0.65 8.95 1.18
C TYR A 188 1.57 9.27 -0.01
N ASN A 189 1.93 10.54 -0.14
CA ASN A 189 2.85 11.09 -1.12
C ASN A 189 3.24 12.51 -0.71
N ALA A 190 4.25 13.09 -1.35
CA ALA A 190 4.79 14.40 -0.97
C ALA A 190 3.78 15.55 -1.10
N ALA A 191 2.76 15.43 -1.96
CA ALA A 191 1.67 16.40 -2.07
C ALA A 191 0.54 16.19 -1.04
N HIS A 192 0.39 14.98 -0.49
CA HIS A 192 -0.55 14.63 0.58
C HIS A 192 0.15 13.99 1.81
N PRO A 193 1.11 14.68 2.47
CA PRO A 193 1.92 14.09 3.53
C PRO A 193 1.22 14.02 4.90
N GLY A 194 0.04 14.64 5.08
CA GLY A 194 -0.57 14.84 6.40
C GLY A 194 -0.89 13.59 7.24
N ALA A 195 -0.71 12.37 6.71
CA ALA A 195 -0.63 11.15 7.53
C ALA A 195 0.50 11.24 8.59
N ASP A 196 1.58 11.99 8.30
CA ASP A 196 2.66 12.34 9.23
C ASP A 196 2.17 12.97 10.54
N ARG A 197 1.02 13.65 10.52
CA ARG A 197 0.45 14.38 11.67
C ARG A 197 -0.83 13.73 12.21
N GLU A 198 -1.65 13.16 11.32
CA GLU A 198 -3.01 12.73 11.61
C GLU A 198 -3.17 11.21 11.75
N VAL A 199 -2.19 10.40 11.35
CA VAL A 199 -2.32 8.93 11.31
C VAL A 199 -1.12 8.22 11.93
N PHE A 200 0.09 8.51 11.48
CA PHE A 200 1.30 7.82 11.96
C PHE A 200 1.58 7.99 13.46
N PRO A 201 1.32 9.15 14.10
CA PRO A 201 1.44 9.28 15.56
C PRO A 201 0.49 8.38 16.37
N LEU A 202 -0.58 7.86 15.74
CA LEU A 202 -1.53 6.93 16.36
C LEU A 202 -1.08 5.45 16.23
N LEU A 203 0.00 5.18 15.50
CA LEU A 203 0.51 3.83 15.26
C LEU A 203 1.61 3.48 16.25
N GLY A 204 1.33 2.60 17.20
CA GLY A 204 2.32 2.17 18.19
C GLY A 204 2.00 0.80 18.81
N GLY A 205 2.94 0.32 19.63
CA GLY A 205 2.81 -0.93 20.38
C GLY A 205 2.88 -2.21 19.53
N PRO A 206 2.78 -3.39 20.18
CA PRO A 206 2.90 -4.69 19.51
C PRO A 206 1.76 -4.97 18.52
N ASN A 207 0.61 -4.31 18.69
CA ASN A 207 -0.60 -4.51 17.89
C ASN A 207 -0.74 -3.51 16.72
N ARG A 208 0.35 -2.80 16.34
CA ARG A 208 0.35 -1.85 15.21
C ARG A 208 -0.16 -2.54 13.93
N PRO A 209 -1.19 -2.00 13.24
CA PRO A 209 -1.65 -2.55 11.96
C PRO A 209 -0.59 -2.35 10.87
N GLY A 210 -0.57 -3.25 9.88
CA GLY A 210 0.25 -3.10 8.68
C GLY A 210 -0.19 -1.89 7.85
N VAL A 211 0.74 -1.20 7.18
CA VAL A 211 0.45 0.03 6.43
C VAL A 211 0.90 -0.08 4.98
N VAL A 212 -0.06 0.10 4.07
CA VAL A 212 0.16 0.26 2.64
C VAL A 212 -0.01 1.73 2.25
N GLY A 213 1.07 2.38 1.87
CA GLY A 213 1.05 3.71 1.26
C GLY A 213 0.72 3.60 -0.23
N PHE A 214 -0.30 4.31 -0.72
CA PHE A 214 -0.67 4.30 -2.14
C PHE A 214 -0.77 5.70 -2.76
N THR A 215 -0.78 5.76 -4.10
CA THR A 215 -0.68 7.00 -4.92
C THR A 215 0.62 7.78 -4.72
N ALA A 216 1.76 7.11 -4.55
CA ALA A 216 3.08 7.73 -4.38
C ALA A 216 3.38 8.82 -5.43
N THR A 217 3.16 8.55 -6.72
CA THR A 217 3.34 9.50 -7.84
C THR A 217 2.18 10.49 -8.03
N ARG A 218 1.15 10.43 -7.18
CA ARG A 218 -0.11 11.19 -7.29
C ARG A 218 -0.69 11.21 -8.71
N TRP A 219 -0.86 10.01 -9.27
CA TRP A 219 -1.36 9.78 -10.64
C TRP A 219 -0.53 10.48 -11.73
N GLY A 220 0.77 10.69 -11.49
CA GLY A 220 1.69 11.36 -12.41
C GLY A 220 1.83 12.87 -12.18
N THR A 221 0.98 13.51 -11.37
CA THR A 221 1.07 14.98 -11.16
C THR A 221 2.36 15.42 -10.45
N LEU A 222 3.00 14.53 -9.69
CA LEU A 222 4.33 14.79 -9.10
C LEU A 222 5.49 14.60 -10.10
N LEU A 223 5.21 14.07 -11.30
CA LEU A 223 6.20 13.80 -12.35
C LEU A 223 6.09 14.78 -13.54
N ASP A 224 5.06 15.63 -13.54
CA ASP A 224 4.74 16.55 -14.64
C ASP A 224 5.51 17.86 -14.46
N PRO A 225 6.52 18.18 -15.31
CA PRO A 225 7.33 19.40 -15.15
C PRO A 225 6.50 20.69 -15.21
N ARG A 226 5.28 20.65 -15.76
CA ARG A 226 4.37 21.81 -15.83
C ARG A 226 3.69 22.12 -14.50
N LEU A 227 3.75 21.19 -13.53
CA LEU A 227 3.14 21.31 -12.20
C LEU A 227 4.19 21.41 -11.08
N VAL A 228 5.47 21.34 -11.42
CA VAL A 228 6.64 21.45 -10.51
C VAL A 228 7.15 22.90 -10.54
N PRO A 229 7.69 23.47 -9.44
CA PRO A 229 8.34 24.77 -9.48
C PRO A 229 9.46 24.81 -10.54
N SER A 230 9.50 25.85 -11.37
CA SER A 230 10.52 25.99 -12.43
C SER A 230 11.97 26.07 -11.92
N THR A 231 12.17 26.32 -10.62
CA THR A 231 13.46 26.34 -9.94
C THR A 231 13.88 25.00 -9.35
N GLU A 232 13.05 23.96 -9.44
CA GLU A 232 13.29 22.64 -8.84
C GLU A 232 13.23 21.55 -9.92
N PRO A 233 14.05 20.49 -9.84
CA PRO A 233 13.94 19.37 -10.78
C PRO A 233 12.62 18.62 -10.57
N ALA A 234 12.05 18.10 -11.66
CA ALA A 234 10.87 17.25 -11.62
C ALA A 234 11.21 15.87 -11.01
N PRO A 235 10.49 15.41 -9.97
CA PRO A 235 10.69 14.07 -9.39
C PRO A 235 10.51 12.94 -10.41
N ARG A 236 11.32 11.89 -10.28
CA ARG A 236 11.08 10.60 -10.94
C ARG A 236 10.05 9.79 -10.16
N ALA A 237 9.55 8.72 -10.77
CA ALA A 237 8.69 7.77 -10.08
C ALA A 237 9.45 7.08 -8.92
N SER A 238 10.73 6.76 -9.12
CA SER A 238 11.63 6.29 -8.07
C SER A 238 11.71 7.23 -6.86
N ASP A 239 11.79 8.55 -7.07
CA ASP A 239 11.81 9.54 -5.97
C ASP A 239 10.49 9.54 -5.18
N CYS A 240 9.36 9.47 -5.88
CA CYS A 240 8.04 9.37 -5.27
C CYS A 240 7.89 8.11 -4.40
N TYR A 241 8.45 6.97 -4.84
CA TYR A 241 8.44 5.73 -4.06
C TYR A 241 9.40 5.79 -2.88
N ARG A 242 10.63 6.31 -3.05
CA ARG A 242 11.59 6.50 -1.95
C ARG A 242 11.04 7.42 -0.86
N PHE A 243 10.37 8.52 -1.22
CA PHE A 243 9.71 9.40 -0.24
C PHE A 243 8.76 8.62 0.67
N ALA A 244 7.92 7.76 0.11
CA ALA A 244 6.98 6.94 0.87
C ALA A 244 7.70 5.85 1.71
N MET A 245 8.68 5.16 1.14
CA MET A 245 9.45 4.10 1.84
C MET A 245 10.41 4.63 2.93
N THR A 246 10.83 5.89 2.85
CA THR A 246 11.68 6.52 3.88
C THR A 246 10.92 6.70 5.20
N ASN A 247 9.59 6.78 5.15
CA ASN A 247 8.77 6.82 6.35
C ASN A 247 8.73 5.42 7.03
N PRO A 248 9.17 5.27 8.30
CA PRO A 248 9.23 3.98 8.98
C PRO A 248 7.86 3.36 9.26
N TYR A 249 6.79 4.16 9.24
CA TYR A 249 5.41 3.72 9.44
C TYR A 249 4.74 3.18 8.17
N VAL A 250 5.38 3.26 7.00
CA VAL A 250 4.88 2.65 5.75
C VAL A 250 5.57 1.30 5.56
N ASP A 251 4.88 0.19 5.79
CA ASP A 251 5.50 -1.13 5.58
C ASP A 251 5.68 -1.40 4.08
N VAL A 252 4.64 -1.15 3.27
CA VAL A 252 4.64 -1.34 1.81
C VAL A 252 4.25 -0.05 1.09
N THR A 253 5.04 0.37 0.11
CA THR A 253 4.65 1.39 -0.87
C THR A 253 4.10 0.71 -2.12
N LEU A 254 2.81 0.90 -2.39
CA LEU A 254 2.14 0.31 -3.55
C LEU A 254 2.43 1.11 -4.81
N THR A 255 3.11 0.47 -5.74
CA THR A 255 3.38 0.95 -7.10
C THR A 255 2.30 0.50 -8.07
N GLY A 256 2.24 1.10 -9.26
CA GLY A 256 1.29 0.69 -10.30
C GLY A 256 1.86 0.87 -11.69
N PRO A 257 3.00 0.22 -12.03
CA PRO A 257 3.58 0.32 -13.35
C PRO A 257 2.64 -0.28 -14.43
N LYS A 258 2.68 0.29 -15.64
CA LYS A 258 1.94 -0.22 -16.80
C LYS A 258 2.79 -1.05 -17.77
N ASN A 259 4.12 -0.96 -17.66
CA ASN A 259 5.09 -1.60 -18.54
C ASN A 259 6.44 -1.83 -17.82
N ALA A 260 7.40 -2.44 -18.52
CA ALA A 260 8.72 -2.75 -17.98
C ALA A 260 9.48 -1.50 -17.49
N ALA A 261 9.51 -0.42 -18.26
CA ALA A 261 10.24 0.81 -17.89
C ALA A 261 9.69 1.48 -16.61
N GLU A 262 8.37 1.45 -16.38
CA GLU A 262 7.78 1.92 -15.12
C GLU A 262 8.03 0.95 -13.95
N LEU A 263 8.23 -0.34 -14.21
CA LEU A 263 8.71 -1.29 -13.21
C LEU A 263 10.19 -1.02 -12.89
N ASP A 264 11.02 -0.68 -13.88
CA ASP A 264 12.42 -0.35 -13.66
C ASP A 264 12.57 0.92 -12.78
N GLU A 265 11.70 1.92 -12.96
CA GLU A 265 11.59 3.04 -12.02
C GLU A 265 11.17 2.62 -10.61
N ALA A 266 10.29 1.63 -10.46
CA ALA A 266 9.95 1.08 -9.15
C ALA A 266 11.16 0.37 -8.52
N LEU A 267 11.82 -0.53 -9.24
CA LEU A 267 12.99 -1.28 -8.75
C LEU A 267 14.19 -0.36 -8.46
N CYS A 268 14.38 0.70 -9.23
CA CYS A 268 15.37 1.75 -8.98
C CYS A 268 15.17 2.42 -7.60
N ALA A 269 13.94 2.50 -7.10
CA ALA A 269 13.67 3.02 -5.75
C ALA A 269 14.22 2.13 -4.64
N LEU A 270 14.29 0.81 -4.83
CA LEU A 270 14.91 -0.11 -3.87
C LEU A 270 16.43 0.07 -3.87
N ALA A 271 17.05 0.04 -5.06
CA ALA A 271 18.49 0.18 -5.23
C ALA A 271 19.05 1.52 -4.73
N ARG A 272 18.27 2.60 -4.79
CA ARG A 272 18.63 3.94 -4.29
C ARG A 272 18.38 4.17 -2.79
N GLY A 273 17.78 3.20 -2.08
CA GLY A 273 17.59 3.27 -0.63
C GLY A 273 16.69 4.42 -0.11
N PRO A 274 16.68 4.69 1.21
CA PRO A 274 15.94 5.81 1.79
C PRO A 274 16.46 7.16 1.31
N MET A 275 15.63 8.19 1.44
CA MET A 275 16.00 9.58 1.16
C MET A 275 16.75 10.21 2.33
N ASP A 276 17.73 11.06 2.01
CA ASP A 276 18.34 11.94 2.99
C ASP A 276 17.45 13.17 3.31
N GLN A 277 17.90 14.04 4.22
CA GLN A 277 17.13 15.20 4.64
C GLN A 277 16.98 16.28 3.55
N ALA A 278 17.94 16.41 2.62
CA ALA A 278 17.87 17.34 1.51
C ALA A 278 16.87 16.85 0.45
N GLU A 279 16.90 15.56 0.13
CA GLU A 279 15.93 14.90 -0.75
C GLU A 279 14.50 14.95 -0.18
N LEU A 280 14.34 14.69 1.13
CA LEU A 280 13.05 14.84 1.81
C LEU A 280 12.55 16.29 1.83
N ALA A 281 13.44 17.28 2.01
CA ALA A 281 13.09 18.69 1.96
C ALA A 281 12.66 19.12 0.55
N TRP A 282 13.39 18.71 -0.48
CA TRP A 282 13.05 18.92 -1.90
C TRP A 282 11.67 18.33 -2.24
N MET A 283 11.46 17.04 -1.94
CA MET A 283 10.18 16.40 -2.20
C MET A 283 9.02 17.11 -1.49
N ARG A 284 9.20 17.56 -0.24
CA ARG A 284 8.19 18.33 0.50
C ARG A 284 7.87 19.69 -0.15
N ARG A 285 8.87 20.41 -0.68
CA ARG A 285 8.67 21.69 -1.40
C ARG A 285 7.91 21.48 -2.71
N VAL A 286 8.39 20.55 -3.55
CA VAL A 286 7.73 20.21 -4.82
C VAL A 286 6.30 19.70 -4.58
N GLY A 287 6.13 18.80 -3.61
CA GLY A 287 4.82 18.26 -3.26
C GLY A 287 3.84 19.31 -2.75
N ALA A 288 4.30 20.29 -1.96
CA ALA A 288 3.47 21.42 -1.55
C ALA A 288 2.99 22.22 -2.77
N HIS A 289 3.91 22.61 -3.65
CA HIS A 289 3.57 23.36 -4.86
C HIS A 289 2.61 22.57 -5.78
N VAL A 290 2.89 21.30 -6.08
CA VAL A 290 2.03 20.42 -6.90
C VAL A 290 0.64 20.28 -6.30
N ARG A 291 0.50 20.17 -4.96
CA ARG A 291 -0.81 20.12 -4.30
C ARG A 291 -1.58 21.42 -4.54
N ASP A 292 -0.93 22.56 -4.37
CA ASP A 292 -1.57 23.87 -4.36
C ASP A 292 -1.91 24.31 -5.81
N ALA A 293 -1.01 24.06 -6.78
CA ALA A 293 -1.24 24.27 -8.22
C ALA A 293 -2.34 23.37 -8.82
N THR A 294 -2.68 22.25 -8.15
CA THR A 294 -3.78 21.35 -8.57
C THR A 294 -4.97 21.37 -7.60
N ALA A 295 -5.00 22.31 -6.66
CA ALA A 295 -6.19 22.58 -5.87
C ALA A 295 -7.28 23.09 -6.81
N LYS A 296 -8.48 22.50 -6.75
CA LYS A 296 -9.63 23.08 -7.46
C LYS A 296 -9.84 24.50 -6.93
N PRO A 297 -10.04 25.52 -7.78
CA PRO A 297 -10.40 26.84 -7.29
C PRO A 297 -11.64 26.71 -6.42
N LYS A 298 -11.61 27.33 -5.22
CA LYS A 298 -12.81 27.47 -4.41
C LYS A 298 -13.84 28.18 -5.28
N ARG A 299 -14.96 27.51 -5.59
CA ARG A 299 -16.15 28.23 -6.03
C ARG A 299 -16.56 29.11 -4.86
N VAL A 300 -16.16 30.38 -4.90
CA VAL A 300 -16.85 31.42 -4.14
C VAL A 300 -18.29 31.37 -4.64
N GLY A 301 -19.19 30.93 -3.78
CA GLY A 301 -20.59 30.80 -4.15
C GLY A 301 -21.15 32.18 -4.41
N LEU A 302 -22.15 32.30 -5.29
CA LEU A 302 -22.86 33.58 -5.46
C LEU A 302 -23.43 34.08 -4.11
N LEU A 303 -23.74 33.16 -3.19
CA LEU A 303 -24.13 33.47 -1.81
C LEU A 303 -23.04 34.18 -0.99
N ASP A 304 -21.75 33.83 -1.11
CA ASP A 304 -20.66 34.49 -0.36
C ASP A 304 -20.53 35.99 -0.74
N LEU A 305 -20.96 36.35 -1.96
CA LEU A 305 -21.01 37.74 -2.42
C LEU A 305 -22.27 38.45 -1.89
N VAL A 306 -23.42 37.76 -1.86
CA VAL A 306 -24.69 38.29 -1.32
C VAL A 306 -24.58 38.56 0.18
N ASP A 307 -23.96 37.67 0.97
CA ASP A 307 -23.76 37.86 2.41
C ASP A 307 -22.87 39.09 2.72
N ARG A 308 -21.87 39.37 1.87
CA ARG A 308 -21.03 40.57 1.98
C ARG A 308 -21.77 41.86 1.66
N VAL A 309 -22.68 41.85 0.68
CA VAL A 309 -23.52 43.02 0.35
C VAL A 309 -24.61 43.24 1.43
N ALA A 310 -25.14 42.16 2.01
CA ALA A 310 -26.09 42.23 3.13
C ALA A 310 -25.45 42.83 4.39
N THR A 311 -24.22 42.43 4.73
CA THR A 311 -23.52 42.97 5.92
C THR A 311 -23.05 44.42 5.76
N SER A 312 -22.70 44.89 4.54
CA SER A 312 -22.38 46.31 4.33
C SER A 312 -23.58 47.26 4.44
N SER A 313 -24.80 46.73 4.41
CA SER A 313 -26.04 47.52 4.38
C SER A 313 -26.62 47.86 5.76
N LEU A 314 -26.06 47.29 6.85
CA LEU A 314 -26.61 47.40 8.21
C LEU A 314 -25.83 48.33 9.16
N CYS A 315 -24.74 48.95 8.70
CA CYS A 315 -23.97 49.94 9.46
C CYS A 315 -24.12 51.36 8.88
N LYS A 316 -25.27 51.99 9.12
CA LYS A 316 -25.37 53.46 9.20
C LYS A 316 -26.04 53.83 10.54
N PRO A 317 -25.35 54.54 11.45
CA PRO A 317 -26.00 55.09 12.64
C PRO A 317 -27.12 56.05 12.23
N LYS A 318 -28.27 55.99 12.91
CA LYS A 318 -29.24 57.07 12.89
C LYS A 318 -28.78 58.14 13.87
N GLU A 319 -28.41 59.32 13.36
CA GLU A 319 -28.35 60.52 14.19
C GLU A 319 -29.78 60.91 14.61
N LEU A 320 -29.93 61.28 15.87
CA LEU A 320 -31.17 61.85 16.41
C LEU A 320 -31.11 63.38 16.25
N PRO A 321 -32.13 64.04 15.67
CA PRO A 321 -32.18 65.49 15.67
C PRO A 321 -32.55 66.00 17.06
N GLY A 322 -31.75 66.94 17.59
CA GLY A 322 -32.16 67.85 18.65
C GLY A 322 -32.46 69.22 18.03
N GLY A 323 -33.57 69.84 18.44
CA GLY A 323 -34.10 71.08 17.87
C GLY A 323 -35.59 70.95 17.59
#